data_AF-A0A224Y3A6-F1
#
_entry.id   AF-A0A224Y3A6-F1
#
_cell.length_a   1.000
_cell.length_b   1.000
_cell.length_c   1.000
_cell.angle_alpha   90.00
_cell.angle_beta   90.00
_cell.angle_gamma   90.00
#
_symmetry.space_group_name_H-M   'P 1'
#
loop_
_entity.id
_entity.type
_entity.pdbx_description
1 polymer ?
#
loop_
_entity_poly.entity_id
_entity_poly.type
_entity_poly.pdbx_seq_one_letter_code
_entity_poly.pdbx_strand_id
1 'polypeptide(L)'
;MASHMYRRRAVRKAPAESLDCNWLLRCAALLTYTWAVVAHVDSTFQHAPKPSSAAAAELHHKWSAAEVVRDLDHIKEDVAKMLHLQSTGELSPEEVYFYYFRMHDFDENNLLDGHEIKVAMLHTVAHHPGGQTSVPEEAIASYVDAALKSDANHDGFISYPEIRAAM
;
A
#
# COMPACT_ATOMS: atom_id res chain seq x y z
N MET A 1 -27.89 46.60 42.73
CA MET A 1 -26.57 47.17 42.33
C MET A 1 -25.52 46.09 42.53
N ALA A 2 -25.14 45.40 41.44
CA ALA A 2 -24.15 44.34 41.45
C ALA A 2 -22.75 44.94 41.30
N SER A 3 -21.82 44.61 42.19
CA SER A 3 -20.41 44.99 42.04
C SER A 3 -19.56 43.73 41.99
N HIS A 4 -19.10 43.39 40.79
CA HIS A 4 -18.20 42.29 40.50
C HIS A 4 -16.80 42.62 41.04
N MET A 5 -16.35 41.92 42.09
CA MET A 5 -14.95 41.99 42.53
C MET A 5 -14.06 41.21 41.55
N TYR A 6 -13.23 41.93 40.81
CA TYR A 6 -12.22 41.40 39.90
C TYR A 6 -11.04 40.82 40.71
N ARG A 7 -10.90 39.50 40.73
CA ARG A 7 -9.81 38.79 41.43
C ARG A 7 -8.58 38.71 40.50
N ARG A 8 -7.59 39.58 40.68
CA ARG A 8 -6.29 39.46 39.98
C ARG A 8 -5.56 38.21 40.46
N ARG A 9 -5.39 37.23 39.57
CA ARG A 9 -4.56 36.03 39.82
C ARG A 9 -3.10 36.43 39.60
N ALA A 10 -2.30 36.42 40.66
CA ALA A 10 -0.86 36.61 40.56
C ALA A 10 -0.25 35.42 39.80
N VAL A 11 0.37 35.69 38.65
CA VAL A 11 1.14 34.70 37.89
C VAL A 11 2.47 34.52 38.62
N ARG A 12 2.65 33.37 39.27
CA ARG A 12 3.95 32.97 39.81
C ARG A 12 4.84 32.58 38.64
N LYS A 13 5.98 33.27 38.47
CA LYS A 13 7.03 32.86 37.54
C LYS A 13 7.61 31.53 38.04
N ALA A 14 7.60 30.51 37.19
CA ALA A 14 8.29 29.24 37.47
C ALA A 14 9.82 29.48 37.42
N PRO A 15 10.61 28.83 38.30
CA PRO A 15 12.06 28.87 38.20
C PRO A 15 12.52 28.11 36.95
N ALA A 16 13.50 28.65 36.24
CA ALA A 16 14.17 27.97 35.13
C ALA A 16 14.89 26.74 35.71
N GLU A 17 14.36 25.55 35.41
CA GLU A 17 15.00 24.28 35.74
C GLU A 17 16.30 24.17 34.95
N SER A 18 17.40 24.00 35.68
CA SER A 18 18.71 23.70 35.11
C SER A 18 18.60 22.41 34.29
N LEU A 19 18.96 22.49 33.01
CA LEU A 19 19.08 21.34 32.13
C LEU A 19 20.16 20.41 32.65
N ASP A 20 19.75 19.42 33.45
CA ASP A 20 20.65 18.41 33.98
C ASP A 20 21.23 17.58 32.81
N CYS A 21 22.56 17.50 32.73
CA CYS A 21 23.29 16.77 31.69
C CYS A 21 22.81 15.32 31.48
N ASN A 22 22.14 14.74 32.48
CA ASN A 22 21.55 13.41 32.42
C ASN A 22 20.36 13.31 31.45
N TRP A 23 19.59 14.40 31.25
CA TRP A 23 18.50 14.46 30.27
C TRP A 23 19.05 14.46 28.84
N LEU A 24 20.08 15.28 28.58
CA LEU A 24 20.73 15.36 27.27
C LEU A 24 21.38 14.02 26.89
N LEU A 25 22.02 13.34 27.84
CA LEU A 25 22.58 12.00 27.64
C LEU A 25 21.50 10.95 27.32
N ARG A 26 20.33 11.03 27.98
CA ARG A 26 19.20 10.13 27.70
C ARG A 26 18.55 10.39 26.35
N CYS A 27 18.39 11.65 25.95
CA CYS A 27 17.92 11.99 24.61
C CYS A 27 18.92 11.54 23.53
N ALA A 28 20.22 11.75 23.74
CA ALA A 28 21.24 11.29 22.82
C ALA A 28 21.24 9.76 22.67
N ALA A 29 21.10 9.01 23.76
CA ALA A 29 21.02 7.54 23.72
C ALA A 29 19.75 7.02 23.03
N LEU A 30 18.60 7.68 23.22
CA LEU A 30 17.36 7.35 22.50
C LEU A 30 17.51 7.65 21.00
N LEU A 31 18.12 8.78 20.65
CA LEU A 31 18.39 9.12 19.26
C LEU A 31 19.33 8.10 18.61
N THR A 32 20.46 7.73 19.24
CA THR A 32 21.36 6.72 18.66
C THR A 32 20.71 5.34 18.55
N TYR A 33 19.84 4.96 19.49
CA TYR A 33 19.06 3.73 19.39
C TYR A 33 18.08 3.74 18.21
N THR A 34 17.39 4.87 17.97
CA THR A 34 16.50 5.00 16.80
C THR A 34 17.27 4.95 15.48
N TRP A 35 18.45 5.57 15.39
CA TRP A 35 19.31 5.47 14.20
C TRP A 35 19.79 4.03 13.96
N ALA A 36 20.14 3.30 15.03
CA ALA A 36 20.55 1.90 14.90
C ALA A 36 19.40 0.98 14.45
N VAL A 37 18.19 1.19 14.96
CA VAL A 37 16.98 0.43 14.54
C VAL A 37 16.62 0.75 13.08
N VAL A 38 16.64 2.03 12.69
CA VAL A 38 16.39 2.45 11.29
C VAL A 38 17.44 1.86 10.34
N ALA A 39 18.72 1.89 10.71
CA ALA A 39 19.79 1.29 9.89
C ALA A 39 19.69 -0.24 9.78
N HIS A 40 19.15 -0.92 10.80
CA HIS A 40 18.94 -2.37 10.74
C HIS A 40 17.73 -2.75 9.86
N VAL A 41 16.67 -1.94 9.86
CA VAL A 41 15.49 -2.10 8.99
C VAL A 41 15.84 -1.86 7.52
N ASP A 42 16.72 -0.89 7.22
CA ASP A 42 17.14 -0.59 5.85
C ASP A 42 17.90 -1.77 5.20
N SER A 43 18.66 -2.51 6.00
CA SER A 43 19.38 -3.72 5.57
C SER A 43 18.44 -4.87 5.18
N THR A 44 17.23 -4.94 5.74
CA THR A 44 16.22 -5.96 5.37
C THR A 44 15.45 -5.64 4.09
N PHE A 45 15.48 -4.40 3.59
CA PHE A 45 14.77 -4.02 2.36
C PHE A 45 15.59 -4.24 1.07
N GLN A 46 16.90 -4.54 1.17
CA GLN A 46 17.75 -4.80 0.00
C GLN A 46 17.64 -6.23 -0.57
N HIS A 47 16.56 -6.96 -0.26
CA HIS A 47 16.26 -8.23 -0.91
C HIS A 47 15.15 -8.08 -1.95
N ALA A 48 15.22 -7.04 -2.77
CA ALA A 48 14.56 -7.12 -4.08
C ALA A 48 15.24 -8.27 -4.85
N PRO A 49 14.51 -9.35 -5.21
CA PRO A 49 15.09 -10.44 -5.96
C PRO A 49 15.67 -9.89 -7.26
N LYS A 50 16.89 -10.32 -7.61
CA LYS A 50 17.47 -9.95 -8.90
C LYS A 50 16.59 -10.54 -10.00
N PRO A 51 16.16 -9.73 -10.99
CA PRO A 51 15.29 -10.23 -12.04
C PRO A 51 15.99 -11.36 -12.80
N SER A 52 15.28 -12.46 -12.97
CA SER A 52 15.76 -13.69 -13.62
C SER A 52 15.92 -13.52 -15.13
N SER A 53 15.24 -12.52 -15.73
CA SER A 53 15.33 -12.17 -17.15
C SER A 53 15.24 -10.66 -17.38
N ALA A 54 15.58 -10.22 -18.62
CA ALA A 54 15.41 -8.83 -19.04
C ALA A 54 13.93 -8.39 -19.01
N ALA A 55 13.00 -9.31 -19.31
CA ALA A 55 11.56 -9.03 -19.26
C ALA A 55 11.08 -8.81 -17.81
N ALA A 56 11.57 -9.62 -16.86
CA ALA A 56 11.30 -9.40 -15.43
C ALA A 56 11.91 -8.07 -14.96
N ALA A 57 13.11 -7.71 -15.41
CA ALA A 57 13.76 -6.45 -15.06
C ALA A 57 12.97 -5.22 -15.56
N GLU A 58 12.45 -5.28 -16.78
CA GLU A 58 11.62 -4.23 -17.37
C GLU A 58 10.28 -4.10 -16.63
N LEU A 59 9.64 -5.24 -16.31
CA LEU A 59 8.42 -5.27 -15.51
C LEU A 59 8.65 -4.64 -14.12
N HIS A 60 9.74 -5.02 -13.45
CA HIS A 60 10.12 -4.47 -12.15
C HIS A 60 10.32 -2.96 -12.27
N HIS A 61 11.09 -2.48 -13.23
CA HIS A 61 11.30 -1.04 -13.42
C HIS A 61 9.98 -0.30 -13.66
N LYS A 62 9.12 -0.84 -14.53
CA LYS A 62 7.85 -0.20 -14.87
C LYS A 62 6.90 -0.12 -13.68
N TRP A 63 6.74 -1.20 -12.92
CA TRP A 63 5.74 -1.27 -11.84
C TRP A 63 6.31 -0.93 -10.44
N SER A 64 7.64 -0.77 -10.32
CA SER A 64 8.29 -0.22 -9.12
C SER A 64 8.39 1.31 -9.14
N ALA A 65 8.24 1.93 -10.32
CA ALA A 65 8.29 3.38 -10.46
C ALA A 65 7.06 4.03 -9.80
N ALA A 66 7.29 5.16 -9.12
CA ALA A 66 6.24 5.91 -8.44
C ALA A 66 5.19 6.50 -9.40
N GLU A 67 5.54 6.65 -10.69
CA GLU A 67 4.68 7.23 -11.72
C GLU A 67 4.52 6.22 -12.86
N VAL A 68 3.40 5.51 -12.86
CA VAL A 68 3.03 4.61 -13.96
C VAL A 68 1.81 5.19 -14.65
N VAL A 69 1.98 5.62 -15.91
CA VAL A 69 0.84 6.00 -16.75
C VAL A 69 0.07 4.73 -17.11
N ARG A 70 -1.05 4.52 -16.43
CA ARG A 70 -1.91 3.34 -16.56
C ARG A 70 -2.98 3.60 -17.63
N ASP A 71 -2.69 3.28 -18.88
CA ASP A 71 -3.72 3.23 -19.91
C ASP A 71 -4.29 1.80 -20.00
N LEU A 72 -5.61 1.67 -20.17
CA LEU A 72 -6.33 0.40 -20.10
C LEU A 72 -5.80 -0.63 -21.10
N ASP A 73 -5.24 -0.20 -22.22
CA ASP A 73 -4.63 -1.10 -23.21
C ASP A 73 -3.23 -1.60 -22.81
N HIS A 74 -2.49 -0.85 -21.97
CA HIS A 74 -1.17 -1.26 -21.47
C HIS A 74 -1.29 -2.28 -20.33
N ILE A 75 -2.29 -2.12 -19.45
CA ILE A 75 -2.55 -3.06 -18.35
C ILE A 75 -2.85 -4.47 -18.90
N LYS A 76 -3.51 -4.57 -20.06
CA LYS A 76 -3.82 -5.85 -20.74
C LYS A 76 -2.59 -6.63 -21.13
N GLU A 77 -1.66 -5.98 -21.83
CA GLU A 77 -0.42 -6.62 -22.24
C GLU A 77 0.43 -7.01 -21.03
N ASP A 78 0.38 -6.22 -19.97
CA ASP A 78 1.20 -6.41 -18.79
C ASP A 78 0.71 -7.54 -17.89
N VAL A 79 -0.60 -7.72 -17.73
CA VAL A 79 -1.17 -8.89 -17.04
C VAL A 79 -0.84 -10.19 -17.78
N ALA A 80 -0.97 -10.20 -19.10
CA ALA A 80 -0.63 -11.39 -19.90
C ALA A 80 0.86 -11.74 -19.81
N LYS A 81 1.74 -10.74 -19.88
CA LYS A 81 3.20 -10.92 -19.67
C LYS A 81 3.49 -11.43 -18.27
N MET A 82 2.82 -10.91 -17.25
CA MET A 82 2.99 -11.31 -15.86
C MET A 82 2.61 -12.76 -15.62
N LEU A 83 1.44 -13.20 -16.09
CA LEU A 83 0.99 -14.59 -15.98
C LEU A 83 1.96 -15.55 -16.71
N HIS A 84 2.51 -15.12 -17.84
CA HIS A 84 3.54 -15.90 -18.55
C HIS A 84 4.83 -16.01 -17.72
N LEU A 85 5.35 -14.90 -17.20
CA LEU A 85 6.55 -14.87 -16.36
C LEU A 85 6.37 -15.66 -15.05
N GLN A 86 5.15 -15.68 -14.51
CA GLN A 86 4.79 -16.50 -13.36
C GLN A 86 4.86 -18.00 -13.72
N SER A 87 4.35 -18.38 -14.89
CA SER A 87 4.39 -19.77 -15.38
C SER A 87 5.81 -20.26 -15.68
N THR A 88 6.74 -19.36 -16.03
CA THR A 88 8.16 -19.68 -16.24
C THR A 88 8.97 -19.68 -14.94
N GLY A 89 8.35 -19.32 -13.80
CA GLY A 89 9.00 -19.22 -12.49
C GLY A 89 9.91 -18.00 -12.36
N GLU A 90 9.80 -17.04 -13.28
CA GLU A 90 10.59 -15.82 -13.29
C GLU A 90 10.09 -14.78 -12.29
N LEU A 91 8.80 -14.84 -11.95
CA LEU A 91 8.14 -14.06 -10.90
C LEU A 91 7.63 -14.97 -9.79
N SER A 92 7.84 -14.56 -8.55
CA SER A 92 7.20 -15.18 -7.40
C SER A 92 5.69 -14.94 -7.39
N PRO A 93 4.90 -15.82 -6.76
CA PRO A 93 3.48 -15.57 -6.52
C PRO A 93 3.24 -14.23 -5.82
N GLU A 94 4.07 -13.89 -4.84
CA GLU A 94 4.00 -12.65 -4.08
C GLU A 94 4.17 -11.41 -4.96
N GLU A 95 5.13 -11.44 -5.90
CA GLU A 95 5.35 -10.33 -6.83
C GLU A 95 4.18 -10.15 -7.79
N VAL A 96 3.57 -11.25 -8.26
CA VAL A 96 2.39 -11.13 -9.13
C VAL A 96 1.21 -10.54 -8.38
N TYR A 97 0.97 -10.92 -7.13
CA TYR A 97 -0.08 -10.29 -6.33
C TYR A 97 0.19 -8.81 -6.09
N PHE A 98 1.45 -8.46 -5.80
CA PHE A 98 1.85 -7.06 -5.62
C PHE A 98 1.60 -6.23 -6.89
N TYR A 99 2.01 -6.74 -8.05
CA TYR A 99 1.79 -6.01 -9.29
C TYR A 99 0.31 -6.02 -9.71
N TYR A 100 -0.43 -7.11 -9.48
CA TYR A 100 -1.87 -7.15 -9.71
C TYR A 100 -2.57 -6.05 -8.91
N PHE A 101 -2.20 -5.89 -7.65
CA PHE A 101 -2.68 -4.80 -6.80
C PHE A 101 -2.35 -3.43 -7.41
N ARG A 102 -1.08 -3.18 -7.72
CA ARG A 102 -0.62 -1.88 -8.21
C ARG A 102 -1.17 -1.52 -9.61
N MET A 103 -1.46 -2.52 -10.43
CA MET A 103 -2.06 -2.36 -11.75
C MET A 103 -3.48 -1.82 -11.69
N HIS A 104 -4.24 -2.14 -10.64
CA HIS A 104 -5.65 -1.78 -10.52
C HIS A 104 -5.92 -0.65 -9.52
N ASP A 105 -4.91 -0.22 -8.75
CA ASP A 105 -4.89 1.01 -7.96
C ASP A 105 -4.66 2.21 -8.90
N PHE A 106 -5.75 2.80 -9.41
CA PHE A 106 -5.74 3.84 -10.44
C PHE A 106 -5.53 5.24 -9.87
N ASP A 107 -5.93 5.48 -8.62
CA ASP A 107 -5.76 6.77 -7.94
C ASP A 107 -4.48 6.84 -7.07
N GLU A 108 -3.72 5.76 -7.00
CA GLU A 108 -2.44 5.61 -6.32
C GLU A 108 -2.50 5.78 -4.79
N ASN A 109 -3.66 5.53 -4.18
CA ASN A 109 -3.84 5.63 -2.75
C ASN A 109 -3.32 4.40 -1.97
N ASN A 110 -2.85 3.35 -2.67
CA ASN A 110 -2.41 2.06 -2.13
C ASN A 110 -3.53 1.27 -1.43
N LEU A 111 -4.75 1.43 -1.91
CA LEU A 111 -5.94 0.70 -1.51
C LEU A 111 -6.70 0.32 -2.78
N LEU A 112 -7.55 -0.70 -2.72
CA LEU A 112 -8.46 -1.03 -3.81
C LEU A 112 -9.91 -0.78 -3.39
N ASP A 113 -10.60 0.07 -4.13
CA ASP A 113 -12.03 0.27 -3.97
C ASP A 113 -12.87 -0.71 -4.82
N GLY A 114 -14.18 -0.74 -4.61
CA GLY A 114 -15.09 -1.62 -5.34
C GLY A 114 -15.13 -1.38 -6.86
N HIS A 115 -14.91 -0.14 -7.33
CA HIS A 115 -14.83 0.17 -8.76
C HIS A 115 -13.54 -0.38 -9.37
N GLU A 116 -12.42 -0.23 -8.67
CA GLU A 116 -11.12 -0.76 -9.09
C GLU A 116 -11.15 -2.29 -9.18
N ILE A 117 -11.75 -2.95 -8.18
CA ILE A 117 -11.99 -4.40 -8.17
C ILE A 117 -12.91 -4.83 -9.32
N LYS A 118 -13.97 -4.06 -9.59
CA LYS A 118 -14.87 -4.31 -10.73
C LYS A 118 -14.12 -4.24 -12.06
N VAL A 119 -13.28 -3.23 -12.25
CA VAL A 119 -12.47 -3.10 -13.47
C VAL A 119 -11.50 -4.26 -13.59
N ALA A 120 -10.87 -4.69 -12.49
CA ALA A 120 -9.97 -5.83 -12.45
C ALA A 120 -10.64 -7.17 -12.84
N MET A 121 -11.89 -7.37 -12.40
CA MET A 121 -12.70 -8.53 -12.79
C MET A 121 -13.01 -8.53 -14.28
N LEU A 122 -13.53 -7.41 -14.79
CA LEU A 122 -13.88 -7.27 -16.21
C LEU A 122 -12.65 -7.49 -17.10
N HIS A 123 -11.50 -6.99 -16.66
CA HIS A 123 -10.23 -7.24 -17.32
C HIS A 123 -9.91 -8.74 -17.39
N THR A 124 -10.02 -9.45 -16.27
CA THR A 124 -9.75 -10.90 -16.20
C THR A 124 -10.71 -11.73 -17.09
N VAL A 125 -11.98 -11.35 -17.16
CA VAL A 125 -12.98 -12.05 -17.98
C VAL A 125 -12.78 -11.78 -19.48
N ALA A 126 -12.43 -10.55 -19.85
CA ALA A 126 -12.16 -10.19 -21.25
C ALA A 126 -10.97 -10.97 -21.84
N HIS A 127 -10.03 -11.44 -21.01
CA HIS A 127 -8.86 -12.20 -21.43
C HIS A 127 -9.03 -13.72 -21.46
N HIS A 128 -10.16 -14.26 -21.01
CA HIS A 128 -10.42 -15.69 -21.15
C HIS A 128 -10.80 -16.03 -22.61
N PRO A 129 -10.12 -17.00 -23.26
CA PRO A 129 -10.50 -17.43 -24.61
C PRO A 129 -11.91 -18.03 -24.59
N GLY A 130 -12.86 -17.36 -25.25
CA GLY A 130 -14.30 -17.69 -25.21
C GLY A 130 -15.12 -16.86 -24.22
N GLY A 131 -14.54 -15.81 -23.62
CA GLY A 131 -15.20 -14.91 -22.68
C GLY A 131 -16.48 -14.29 -23.23
N GLN A 132 -17.53 -14.30 -22.42
CA GLN A 132 -18.79 -13.62 -22.74
C GLN A 132 -18.54 -12.12 -22.81
N THR A 133 -19.03 -11.47 -23.88
CA THR A 133 -18.86 -10.03 -24.12
C THR A 133 -19.60 -9.15 -23.10
N SER A 134 -20.40 -9.76 -22.23
CA SER A 134 -21.17 -9.11 -21.19
C SER A 134 -21.20 -10.02 -19.97
N VAL A 135 -20.64 -9.53 -18.86
CA VAL A 135 -20.78 -10.13 -17.53
C VAL A 135 -22.03 -9.52 -16.90
N PRO A 136 -22.99 -10.31 -16.38
CA PRO A 136 -24.16 -9.77 -15.72
C PRO A 136 -23.75 -8.95 -14.49
N GLU A 137 -24.43 -7.84 -14.25
CA GLU A 137 -24.11 -6.89 -13.19
C GLU A 137 -24.14 -7.57 -11.81
N GLU A 138 -25.05 -8.52 -11.60
CA GLU A 138 -25.17 -9.29 -10.36
C GLU A 138 -23.93 -10.13 -10.07
N ALA A 139 -23.26 -10.66 -11.11
CA ALA A 139 -22.02 -11.41 -10.94
C ALA A 139 -20.85 -10.48 -10.58
N ILE A 140 -20.83 -9.27 -11.14
CA ILE A 140 -19.85 -8.23 -10.81
C ILE A 140 -20.03 -7.81 -9.36
N ALA A 141 -21.27 -7.49 -8.96
CA ALA A 141 -21.60 -7.12 -7.58
C ALA A 141 -21.21 -8.23 -6.62
N SER A 142 -21.58 -9.48 -6.91
CA SER A 142 -21.20 -10.63 -6.06
C SER A 142 -19.69 -10.83 -5.95
N TYR A 143 -18.91 -10.52 -6.98
CA TYR A 143 -17.46 -10.60 -6.94
C TYR A 143 -16.86 -9.50 -6.06
N VAL A 144 -17.32 -8.25 -6.23
CA VAL A 144 -16.90 -7.11 -5.41
C VAL A 144 -17.26 -7.37 -3.94
N ASP A 145 -18.48 -7.80 -3.65
CA ASP A 145 -18.94 -8.15 -2.30
C ASP A 145 -18.11 -9.27 -1.68
N ALA A 146 -17.68 -10.25 -2.49
CA ALA A 146 -16.83 -11.33 -2.01
C ALA A 146 -15.42 -10.83 -1.68
N ALA A 147 -14.85 -9.94 -2.50
CA ALA A 147 -13.56 -9.33 -2.24
C ALA A 147 -13.59 -8.47 -0.97
N LEU A 148 -14.61 -7.63 -0.81
CA LEU A 148 -14.78 -6.75 0.36
C LEU A 148 -15.05 -7.49 1.68
N LYS A 149 -15.22 -8.82 1.68
CA LYS A 149 -15.18 -9.59 2.93
C LYS A 149 -13.81 -9.58 3.61
N SER A 150 -12.77 -9.30 2.84
CA SER A 150 -11.38 -9.19 3.32
C SER A 150 -11.07 -7.81 3.91
N ASP A 151 -11.95 -6.83 3.73
CA ASP A 151 -11.87 -5.51 4.37
C ASP A 151 -12.09 -5.71 5.89
N ALA A 152 -10.99 -5.79 6.63
CA ALA A 152 -10.99 -6.13 8.04
C ALA A 152 -11.30 -4.92 8.93
N ASN A 153 -10.97 -3.73 8.44
CA ASN A 153 -11.15 -2.47 9.17
C ASN A 153 -12.50 -1.77 8.82
N HIS A 154 -13.20 -2.26 7.80
CA HIS A 154 -14.49 -1.79 7.29
C HIS A 154 -14.46 -0.34 6.79
N ASP A 155 -13.37 0.06 6.14
CA ASP A 155 -13.20 1.38 5.55
C ASP A 155 -13.73 1.50 4.10
N GLY A 156 -14.18 0.39 3.52
CA GLY A 156 -14.70 0.33 2.15
C GLY A 156 -13.63 0.10 1.09
N PHE A 157 -12.40 -0.15 1.50
CA PHE A 157 -11.26 -0.46 0.64
C PHE A 157 -10.61 -1.77 1.06
N ILE A 158 -9.69 -2.27 0.22
CA ILE A 158 -8.84 -3.40 0.57
C ILE A 158 -7.38 -2.99 0.40
N SER A 159 -6.63 -3.04 1.49
CA SER A 159 -5.18 -2.81 1.48
C SER A 159 -4.42 -4.08 1.07
N TYR A 160 -3.17 -3.92 0.61
CA TYR A 160 -2.32 -5.08 0.28
C TYR A 160 -2.16 -6.08 1.45
N PRO A 161 -1.97 -5.65 2.71
CA PRO A 161 -1.97 -6.57 3.86
C PRO A 161 -3.27 -7.36 4.03
N GLU A 162 -4.43 -6.75 3.78
CA GLU A 162 -5.74 -7.41 3.89
C GLU A 162 -5.93 -8.46 2.80
N ILE A 163 -5.55 -8.15 1.55
CA ILE A 163 -5.52 -9.12 0.45
C ILE A 163 -4.63 -10.31 0.82
N ARG A 164 -3.44 -10.02 1.34
CA ARG A 164 -2.47 -11.05 1.74
C ARG A 164 -2.93 -11.92 2.89
N ALA A 165 -3.73 -11.37 3.80
CA ALA A 165 -4.29 -12.12 4.92
C ALA A 165 -5.47 -13.03 4.50
N ALA A 166 -6.14 -12.70 3.39
CA ALA A 166 -7.29 -13.44 2.86
C ALA A 166 -6.93 -14.57 1.87
N MET A 167 -5.65 -14.69 1.50
CA MET A 167 -5.11 -15.70 0.57
C MET A 167 -4.66 -16.99 1.24
#